data_AF-A0A8D0CRB0-F1
#
_entry.id   AF-A0A8D0CRB0-F1
#
_cell.length_a   1.000
_cell.length_b   1.000
_cell.length_c   1.000
_cell.angle_alpha   90.00
_cell.angle_beta   90.00
_cell.angle_gamma   90.00
#
_symmetry.space_group_name_H-M   'P 1'
#
loop_
_entity.id
_entity.type
_entity.pdbx_description
1 polymer ?
#
loop_
_entity_poly.entity_id
_entity_poly.type
_entity_poly.pdbx_seq_one_letter_code
_entity_poly.pdbx_strand_id
1 'polypeptide(L)'
;MRASYCCSHLIGWIERHLNIYFFCLNDNDSGDVVVKAAELFADKRAHHNALERKRRDHIKDSFHSLRDSVPALQGEKQSTKQASRAQILDKATEYIQYMRRKNHTHQQDIDDLKRQNALLEQQVRALEKVKGSAQLQASYSSSDSSLYTNPKGSAVSAFDGGSDSSSESEAEEPPNRKKLRMEAS
;
A
#
# COMPACT_ATOMS: atom_id res chain seq x y z
N MET A 1 -17.76 39.70 -6.99
CA MET A 1 -19.22 39.45 -6.93
C MET A 1 -19.55 38.10 -6.28
N ARG A 2 -19.32 37.92 -4.97
CA ARG A 2 -19.71 36.67 -4.26
C ARG A 2 -19.87 36.82 -2.74
N ALA A 3 -20.08 38.05 -2.24
CA ALA A 3 -20.26 38.32 -0.82
C ALA A 3 -21.71 38.73 -0.43
N SER A 4 -22.51 39.25 -1.37
CA SER A 4 -23.86 39.73 -1.05
C SER A 4 -24.89 38.64 -0.75
N TYR A 5 -24.73 37.43 -1.29
CA TYR A 5 -25.74 36.36 -1.13
C TYR A 5 -25.76 35.72 0.26
N CYS A 6 -24.67 35.82 1.03
CA CYS A 6 -24.62 35.30 2.40
C CYS A 6 -25.33 36.23 3.41
N CYS A 7 -25.36 37.54 3.16
CA CYS A 7 -25.94 38.50 4.10
C CYS A 7 -27.47 38.52 4.05
N SER A 8 -28.06 38.46 2.85
CA SER A 8 -29.51 38.45 2.67
C SER A 8 -30.18 37.15 3.15
N HIS A 9 -29.49 36.00 3.01
CA HIS A 9 -29.99 34.73 3.56
C HIS A 9 -29.92 34.68 5.10
N LEU A 10 -28.93 35.34 5.72
CA LEU A 10 -28.79 35.39 7.18
C LEU A 10 -29.88 36.27 7.81
N ILE A 11 -30.20 37.40 7.18
CA ILE A 11 -31.29 38.30 7.60
C ILE A 11 -32.66 37.63 7.42
N GLY A 12 -32.90 36.97 6.29
CA GLY A 12 -34.14 36.23 6.06
C GLY A 12 -34.32 35.00 6.98
N TRP A 13 -33.22 34.39 7.43
CA TRP A 13 -33.27 33.33 8.44
C TRP A 13 -33.63 33.87 9.83
N ILE A 14 -33.09 35.03 10.22
CA ILE A 14 -33.39 35.69 11.50
C ILE A 14 -34.85 36.19 11.54
N GLU A 15 -35.36 36.80 10.47
CA GLU A 15 -36.74 37.32 10.43
C GLU A 15 -37.81 36.23 10.41
N ARG A 16 -37.56 35.09 9.76
CA ARG A 16 -38.46 33.92 9.83
C ARG A 16 -38.41 33.23 11.19
N HIS A 17 -37.24 33.22 11.85
CA HIS A 17 -37.08 32.60 13.17
C HIS A 17 -37.73 33.46 14.26
N LEU A 18 -37.75 34.80 14.15
CA LEU A 18 -38.45 35.68 15.08
C LEU A 18 -39.98 35.66 14.93
N ASN A 19 -40.51 35.53 13.69
CA ASN A 19 -41.96 35.44 13.46
C ASN A 19 -42.58 34.12 13.95
N ILE A 20 -41.84 33.00 13.87
CA ILE A 20 -42.29 31.72 14.42
C ILE A 20 -42.42 31.76 15.96
N TYR A 21 -41.58 32.53 16.65
CA TYR A 21 -41.68 32.69 18.10
C TYR A 21 -42.89 33.53 18.53
N PHE A 22 -43.36 34.46 17.70
CA PHE A 22 -44.47 35.33 18.03
C PHE A 22 -45.85 34.65 17.92
N PHE A 23 -46.00 33.65 17.05
CA PHE A 23 -47.30 32.98 16.84
C PHE A 23 -47.68 31.97 17.95
N CYS A 24 -46.74 31.51 18.78
CA CYS A 24 -47.00 30.49 19.81
C CYS A 24 -47.27 31.05 21.22
N LEU A 25 -47.35 32.37 21.41
CA LEU A 25 -47.40 33.01 22.73
C LEU A 25 -48.83 33.31 23.25
N ASN A 26 -49.87 32.74 22.64
CA ASN A 26 -51.26 33.13 22.92
C ASN A 26 -52.21 31.96 23.23
N ASP A 27 -51.79 30.98 24.05
CA ASP A 27 -52.68 30.02 24.72
C ASP A 27 -52.12 29.62 26.11
N ASN A 28 -52.87 29.91 27.18
CA ASN A 28 -52.37 30.05 28.56
C ASN A 28 -52.54 28.80 29.47
N ASP A 29 -52.50 27.57 28.93
CA ASP A 29 -52.47 26.34 29.76
C ASP A 29 -51.75 25.14 29.09
N SER A 30 -50.83 25.38 28.15
CA SER A 30 -50.05 24.34 27.43
C SER A 30 -48.55 24.65 27.33
N GLY A 31 -48.08 25.64 28.10
CA GLY A 31 -46.72 26.18 28.03
C GLY A 31 -45.62 25.16 28.35
N ASP A 32 -45.86 24.21 29.26
CA ASP A 32 -44.85 23.22 29.66
C ASP A 32 -44.52 22.22 28.54
N VAL A 33 -45.52 21.84 27.74
CA VAL A 33 -45.34 20.90 26.62
C VAL A 33 -44.64 21.59 25.45
N VAL A 34 -44.95 22.87 25.19
CA VAL A 34 -44.32 23.67 24.13
C VAL A 34 -42.87 23.99 24.45
N VAL A 35 -42.56 24.33 25.71
CA VAL A 35 -41.18 24.57 26.17
C VAL A 35 -40.35 23.29 26.12
N LYS A 36 -40.89 22.15 26.58
CA LYS A 36 -40.21 20.85 26.53
C LYS A 36 -40.00 20.35 25.10
N ALA A 37 -40.96 20.60 24.20
CA ALA A 37 -40.81 20.29 22.78
C ALA A 37 -39.76 21.19 22.11
N ALA A 38 -39.70 22.48 22.46
CA ALA A 38 -38.68 23.40 21.98
C ALA A 38 -37.27 23.01 22.48
N GLU A 39 -37.15 22.60 23.75
CA GLU A 39 -35.90 22.11 24.33
C GLU A 39 -35.43 20.80 23.69
N LEU A 40 -36.33 19.84 23.46
CA LEU A 40 -36.02 18.61 22.73
C LEU A 40 -35.62 18.88 21.27
N PHE A 41 -36.23 19.86 20.61
CA PHE A 41 -35.86 20.24 19.24
C PHE A 41 -34.50 20.94 19.20
N ALA A 42 -34.21 21.81 20.18
CA ALA A 42 -32.91 22.43 20.36
C ALA A 42 -31.83 21.37 20.66
N ASP A 43 -32.12 20.39 21.50
CA ASP A 43 -31.22 19.29 21.84
C ASP A 43 -30.96 18.36 20.64
N LYS A 44 -32.00 18.01 19.88
CA LYS A 44 -31.85 17.29 18.59
C LYS A 44 -30.98 18.08 17.60
N ARG A 45 -31.15 19.40 17.52
CA ARG A 45 -30.36 20.29 16.65
C ARG A 45 -28.91 20.40 17.12
N ALA A 46 -28.68 20.46 18.43
CA ALA A 46 -27.36 20.50 19.04
C ALA A 46 -26.62 19.17 18.82
N HIS A 47 -27.30 18.04 19.08
CA HIS A 47 -26.78 16.69 18.83
C HIS A 47 -26.42 16.49 17.35
N HIS A 48 -27.29 16.89 16.42
CA HIS A 48 -26.99 16.85 14.98
C HIS A 48 -25.77 17.71 14.62
N ASN A 49 -25.65 18.92 15.17
CA ASN A 49 -24.46 19.78 14.97
C ASN A 49 -23.18 19.15 15.53
N ALA A 50 -23.27 18.47 16.68
CA ALA A 50 -22.15 17.78 17.29
C ALA A 50 -21.67 16.61 16.40
N LEU A 51 -22.60 15.79 15.90
CA LEU A 51 -22.29 14.69 14.99
C LEU A 51 -21.65 15.19 13.68
N GLU A 52 -22.16 16.27 13.11
CA GLU A 52 -21.60 16.82 11.88
C GLU A 52 -20.20 17.43 12.11
N ARG A 53 -19.93 18.04 13.28
CA ARG A 53 -18.56 18.47 13.64
C ARG A 53 -17.61 17.27 13.66
N LYS A 54 -17.99 16.20 14.37
CA LYS A 54 -17.20 14.95 14.43
C LYS A 54 -16.93 14.39 13.02
N ARG A 55 -17.94 14.35 12.16
CA ARG A 55 -17.79 13.92 10.76
C ARG A 55 -16.80 14.80 9.99
N ARG A 56 -16.88 16.13 10.14
CA ARG A 56 -15.95 17.07 9.47
C ARG A 56 -14.53 16.92 9.96
N ASP A 57 -14.32 16.63 11.24
CA ASP A 57 -12.97 16.37 11.78
C ASP A 57 -12.39 15.08 11.22
N HIS A 58 -13.18 14.00 11.15
CA HIS A 58 -12.73 12.75 10.50
C HIS A 58 -12.34 12.98 9.03
N ILE A 59 -13.12 13.76 8.28
CA ILE A 59 -12.77 14.10 6.89
C ILE A 59 -11.49 14.92 6.83
N LYS A 60 -11.34 15.88 7.74
CA LYS A 60 -10.13 16.70 7.84
C LYS A 60 -8.92 15.82 8.07
N ASP A 61 -8.99 14.83 8.95
CA ASP A 61 -7.91 13.88 9.21
C ASP A 61 -7.59 13.04 7.98
N SER A 62 -8.61 12.52 7.27
CA SER A 62 -8.42 11.81 6.00
C SER A 62 -7.71 12.66 4.94
N PHE A 63 -7.99 13.97 4.88
CA PHE A 63 -7.27 14.88 3.98
C PHE A 63 -5.80 15.07 4.36
N HIS A 64 -5.48 15.08 5.66
CA HIS A 64 -4.08 15.11 6.12
C HIS A 64 -3.37 13.82 5.74
N SER A 65 -3.95 12.65 6.03
CA SER A 65 -3.37 11.35 5.64
C SER A 65 -3.18 11.22 4.12
N LEU A 66 -4.13 11.73 3.34
CA LEU A 66 -4.01 11.73 1.88
C LEU A 66 -2.86 12.63 1.40
N ARG A 67 -2.75 13.85 1.95
CA ARG A 67 -1.64 14.76 1.65
C ARG A 67 -0.30 14.10 1.95
N ASP A 68 -0.18 13.46 3.10
CA ASP A 68 1.05 12.80 3.54
C ASP A 68 1.38 11.55 2.74
N SER A 69 0.44 11.01 1.95
CA SER A 69 0.69 9.87 1.05
C SER A 69 1.11 10.29 -0.37
N VAL A 70 1.02 11.58 -0.70
CA VAL A 70 1.32 12.11 -2.04
C VAL A 70 2.65 12.87 -2.00
N PRO A 71 3.75 12.35 -2.59
CA PRO A 71 5.09 12.95 -2.46
C PRO A 71 5.18 14.42 -2.88
N ALA A 72 4.42 14.82 -3.90
CA ALA A 72 4.39 16.20 -4.38
C ALA A 72 3.81 17.21 -3.36
N LEU A 73 3.13 16.73 -2.31
CA LEU A 73 2.48 17.53 -1.26
C LEU A 73 3.22 17.54 0.09
N GLN A 74 4.25 16.71 0.24
CA GLN A 74 5.04 16.55 1.46
C GLN A 74 6.13 17.65 1.62
N GLY A 75 6.38 18.48 0.60
CA GLY A 75 7.50 19.42 0.57
C GLY A 75 7.36 20.65 1.49
N GLU A 76 8.50 21.13 2.00
CA GLU A 76 8.62 22.21 3.00
C GLU A 76 8.02 23.56 2.58
N LYS A 77 8.05 23.88 1.27
CA LYS A 77 7.40 25.08 0.70
C LYS A 77 5.86 25.03 0.71
N GLN A 78 5.28 23.83 0.80
CA GLN A 78 3.84 23.60 0.99
C GLN A 78 3.49 23.23 2.43
N SER A 79 4.47 22.87 3.27
CA SER A 79 4.30 22.77 4.72
C SER A 79 3.87 24.10 5.33
N THR A 80 4.48 25.21 4.87
CA THR A 80 4.16 26.57 5.32
C THR A 80 2.87 27.15 4.71
N LYS A 81 2.47 26.70 3.51
CA LYS A 81 1.17 26.99 2.88
C LYS A 81 0.33 25.72 2.80
N GLN A 82 -0.55 25.51 3.78
CA GLN A 82 -1.49 24.39 3.79
C GLN A 82 -2.11 24.18 2.40
N ALA A 83 -1.81 23.04 1.77
CA ALA A 83 -2.36 22.71 0.46
C ALA A 83 -3.89 22.71 0.53
N SER A 84 -4.54 23.38 -0.42
CA SER A 84 -6.01 23.44 -0.42
C SER A 84 -6.60 22.04 -0.71
N ARG A 85 -7.84 21.79 -0.25
CA ARG A 85 -8.52 20.50 -0.49
C ARG A 85 -8.59 20.11 -1.97
N ALA A 86 -8.85 21.08 -2.85
CA ALA A 86 -8.88 20.84 -4.29
C ALA A 86 -7.51 20.39 -4.80
N GLN A 87 -6.43 21.10 -4.43
CA GLN A 87 -5.07 20.72 -4.81
C GLN A 87 -4.67 19.32 -4.32
N ILE A 88 -5.10 18.93 -3.11
CA ILE A 88 -4.84 17.60 -2.58
C ILE A 88 -5.48 16.53 -3.49
N LEU A 89 -6.74 16.74 -3.90
CA LEU A 89 -7.45 15.81 -4.79
C LEU A 89 -6.86 15.77 -6.20
N ASP A 90 -6.50 16.92 -6.76
CA ASP A 90 -5.89 17.01 -8.09
C ASP A 90 -4.54 16.28 -8.12
N LYS A 91 -3.68 16.55 -7.12
CA LYS A 91 -2.35 15.93 -7.02
C LYS A 91 -2.41 14.45 -6.68
N ALA A 92 -3.36 14.03 -5.85
CA ALA A 92 -3.59 12.60 -5.60
C ALA A 92 -4.02 11.86 -6.87
N THR A 93 -4.93 12.47 -7.65
CA THR A 93 -5.40 11.89 -8.92
C THR A 93 -4.26 11.76 -9.93
N GLU A 94 -3.47 12.82 -10.10
CA GLU A 94 -2.27 12.82 -10.95
C GLU A 94 -1.28 11.75 -10.51
N TYR A 95 -1.04 11.61 -9.20
CA TYR A 95 -0.11 10.63 -8.65
C TYR A 95 -0.58 9.19 -8.88
N ILE A 96 -1.87 8.89 -8.71
CA ILE A 96 -2.43 7.56 -9.02
C ILE A 96 -2.23 7.23 -10.50
N GLN A 97 -2.51 8.16 -11.41
CA GLN A 97 -2.32 7.94 -12.85
C GLN A 97 -0.84 7.76 -13.21
N TYR A 98 0.05 8.52 -12.59
CA TYR A 98 1.49 8.36 -12.74
C TYR A 98 1.95 6.97 -12.26
N MET A 99 1.57 6.56 -11.05
CA MET A 99 1.97 5.27 -10.49
C MET A 99 1.42 4.09 -11.30
N ARG A 100 0.21 4.19 -11.87
CA ARG A 100 -0.33 3.18 -12.79
C ARG A 100 0.55 3.01 -14.03
N ARG A 101 0.95 4.11 -14.68
CA ARG A 101 1.84 4.07 -15.85
C ARG A 101 3.21 3.54 -15.48
N LYS A 102 3.79 4.00 -14.37
CA LYS A 102 5.08 3.55 -13.86
C LYS A 102 5.10 2.05 -13.57
N ASN A 103 4.08 1.54 -12.88
CA ASN A 103 3.95 0.11 -12.61
C ASN A 103 3.81 -0.71 -13.89
N HIS A 104 3.11 -0.18 -14.91
CA HIS A 104 2.99 -0.86 -16.20
C HIS A 104 4.35 -0.97 -16.91
N THR A 105 5.14 0.11 -16.96
CA THR A 105 6.50 0.07 -17.51
C THR A 105 7.38 -0.90 -16.73
N HIS A 106 7.36 -0.87 -15.40
CA HIS A 106 8.13 -1.84 -14.61
C HIS A 106 7.70 -3.28 -14.86
N GLN A 107 6.41 -3.54 -15.07
CA GLN A 107 5.94 -4.88 -15.43
C GLN A 107 6.46 -5.31 -16.81
N GLN A 108 6.50 -4.41 -17.79
CA GLN A 108 7.12 -4.68 -19.10
C GLN A 108 8.61 -4.99 -18.95
N ASP A 109 9.34 -4.19 -18.18
CA ASP A 109 10.77 -4.40 -17.91
C ASP A 109 11.01 -5.78 -17.27
N ILE A 110 10.17 -6.17 -16.29
CA ILE A 110 10.23 -7.49 -15.65
C ILE A 110 10.03 -8.60 -16.67
N ASP A 111 9.04 -8.48 -17.56
CA ASP A 111 8.72 -9.52 -18.53
C ASP A 111 9.81 -9.65 -19.61
N ASP A 112 10.40 -8.53 -20.03
CA ASP A 112 11.52 -8.51 -20.97
C ASP A 112 12.79 -9.11 -20.35
N LEU A 113 13.11 -8.76 -19.09
CA LEU A 113 14.23 -9.36 -18.36
C LEU A 113 14.05 -10.86 -18.15
N LYS A 114 12.82 -11.32 -17.85
CA LYS A 114 12.51 -12.76 -17.75
C LYS A 114 12.74 -13.47 -19.08
N ARG A 115 12.35 -12.86 -20.21
CA ARG A 115 12.60 -13.42 -21.55
C ARG A 115 14.10 -13.51 -21.84
N GLN A 116 14.86 -12.47 -21.51
CA GLN A 116 16.31 -12.46 -21.68
C GLN A 116 17.00 -13.52 -20.82
N ASN A 117 16.63 -13.64 -19.54
CA ASN A 117 17.16 -14.67 -18.66
C ASN A 117 16.88 -16.09 -19.18
N ALA A 118 15.66 -16.35 -19.67
CA ALA A 118 15.33 -17.66 -20.25
C ALA A 118 16.21 -18.02 -21.46
N LEU A 119 16.51 -17.04 -22.33
CA LEU A 119 17.41 -17.23 -23.47
C LEU A 119 18.85 -17.49 -23.02
N LEU A 120 19.34 -16.73 -22.05
CA LEU A 120 20.70 -16.91 -21.50
C LEU A 120 20.84 -18.26 -20.81
N GLU A 121 19.86 -18.67 -20.01
CA GLU A 121 19.84 -20.00 -19.39
C GLU A 121 19.84 -21.12 -20.44
N GLN A 122 19.12 -20.94 -21.56
CA GLN A 122 19.14 -21.90 -22.66
C GLN A 122 20.52 -21.98 -23.31
N GLN A 123 21.20 -20.84 -23.50
CA GLN A 123 22.57 -20.80 -24.03
C GLN A 123 23.56 -21.48 -23.08
N VAL A 124 23.48 -21.21 -21.79
CA VAL A 124 24.33 -21.86 -20.77
C VAL A 124 24.15 -23.37 -20.82
N ARG A 125 22.90 -23.87 -20.78
CA ARG A 125 22.61 -25.31 -20.88
C ARG A 125 23.16 -25.94 -22.16
N ALA A 126 23.05 -25.24 -23.29
CA ALA A 126 23.58 -25.72 -24.57
C ALA A 126 25.12 -25.80 -24.57
N LEU A 127 25.79 -24.78 -24.03
CA LEU A 127 27.25 -24.75 -23.92
C LEU A 127 27.79 -25.81 -22.95
N GLU A 128 27.10 -26.03 -21.83
CA GLU A 128 27.42 -27.11 -20.88
C GLU A 128 27.32 -28.49 -21.54
N LYS A 129 26.30 -28.71 -22.38
CA LYS A 129 26.16 -29.95 -23.15
C LYS A 129 27.29 -30.15 -24.15
N VAL A 130 27.68 -29.10 -24.88
CA VAL A 130 28.80 -29.18 -25.84
C VAL A 130 30.11 -29.45 -25.11
N LYS A 131 30.39 -28.74 -24.00
CA LYS A 131 31.60 -28.93 -23.19
C LYS A 131 31.68 -30.35 -22.60
N GLY A 132 30.57 -30.87 -22.06
CA GLY A 132 30.49 -32.25 -21.57
C GLY A 132 30.72 -33.29 -22.68
N SER A 133 30.17 -33.05 -23.88
CA SER A 133 30.38 -33.95 -25.03
C SER A 133 31.81 -33.92 -25.58
N ALA A 134 32.48 -32.76 -25.56
CA ALA A 134 33.87 -32.61 -25.98
C ALA A 134 34.85 -33.29 -25.00
N GLN A 135 34.58 -33.24 -23.69
CA GLN A 135 35.36 -33.99 -22.69
C GLN A 135 35.19 -35.51 -22.86
N LEU A 136 33.98 -36.00 -23.16
CA LEU A 136 33.75 -37.42 -23.41
C LEU A 136 34.44 -37.90 -24.71
N GLN A 137 34.52 -37.05 -25.74
CA GLN A 137 35.28 -37.38 -26.95
C GLN A 137 36.81 -37.40 -26.74
N ALA A 138 37.34 -36.46 -25.95
CA ALA A 138 38.76 -36.46 -25.59
C ALA A 138 39.15 -37.69 -24.74
N SER A 139 38.25 -38.17 -23.87
CA SER A 139 38.50 -39.38 -23.07
C SER A 139 38.43 -40.70 -23.86
N TYR A 140 37.69 -40.76 -24.97
CA TYR A 140 37.62 -41.99 -25.80
C TYR A 140 38.73 -42.09 -26.86
N SER A 141 39.36 -40.97 -27.24
CA SER A 141 40.53 -40.95 -28.14
C SER A 141 41.88 -41.11 -27.40
N SER A 142 41.86 -41.26 -26.08
CA SER A 142 43.03 -41.55 -25.25
C SER A 142 43.02 -43.01 -24.74
N SER A 143 42.85 -43.97 -25.64
CA SER A 143 43.20 -45.37 -25.40
C SER A 143 44.66 -45.69 -25.72
N ASP A 144 45.50 -44.68 -25.98
CA ASP A 144 46.95 -44.85 -26.05
C ASP A 144 47.69 -43.61 -25.52
N SER A 145 47.73 -43.46 -24.20
CA SER A 145 48.72 -42.58 -23.58
C SER A 145 49.26 -43.23 -22.32
N SER A 146 50.16 -44.17 -22.56
CA SER A 146 51.42 -44.35 -21.82
C SER A 146 51.38 -43.85 -20.37
N LEU A 147 51.09 -44.78 -19.46
CA LEU A 147 51.45 -44.65 -18.05
C LEU A 147 52.94 -44.32 -17.98
N TYR A 148 53.27 -43.09 -17.61
CA TYR A 148 54.61 -42.68 -17.22
C TYR A 148 55.03 -43.57 -16.04
N THR A 149 55.76 -44.64 -16.33
CA THR A 149 56.49 -45.42 -15.32
C THR A 149 57.89 -44.82 -15.24
N ASN A 150 58.26 -44.33 -14.07
CA ASN A 150 59.66 -44.00 -13.81
C ASN A 150 60.49 -45.30 -13.83
N PRO A 151 61.81 -45.27 -14.13
CA PRO A 151 62.66 -46.46 -14.25
C PRO A 151 62.80 -47.33 -12.98
N LYS A 152 62.12 -46.96 -11.90
CA LYS A 152 62.00 -47.69 -10.65
C LYS A 152 60.52 -47.97 -10.44
N GLY A 153 60.05 -49.12 -10.95
CA GLY A 153 58.63 -49.50 -11.02
C GLY A 153 57.93 -49.60 -9.66
N SER A 154 57.48 -48.48 -9.12
CA SER A 154 56.58 -48.43 -7.97
C SER A 154 55.28 -47.73 -8.37
N ALA A 155 54.16 -48.44 -8.25
CA ALA A 155 52.83 -47.89 -8.42
C ALA A 155 52.57 -46.81 -7.36
N VAL A 156 52.15 -45.62 -7.78
CA VAL A 156 51.65 -44.56 -6.87
C VAL A 156 50.14 -44.53 -6.93
N SER A 157 49.50 -45.12 -5.92
CA SER A 157 48.06 -44.97 -5.66
C SER A 157 47.90 -44.57 -4.20
N ALA A 158 47.40 -43.35 -3.94
CA ALA A 158 46.69 -43.00 -2.70
C ALA A 158 46.20 -41.53 -2.76
N PHE A 159 44.99 -41.32 -3.29
CA PHE A 159 44.09 -40.31 -2.74
C PHE A 159 42.70 -40.95 -2.71
N ASP A 160 42.33 -41.40 -1.52
CA ASP A 160 40.98 -41.77 -1.14
C ASP A 160 40.43 -40.57 -0.38
N GLY A 161 39.49 -39.86 -1.01
CA GLY A 161 38.93 -38.61 -0.51
C GLY A 161 37.42 -38.63 -0.66
N GLY A 162 36.78 -39.59 -0.01
CA GLY A 162 35.34 -39.62 0.15
C GLY A 162 34.86 -38.46 1.03
N SER A 163 33.84 -37.75 0.56
CA SER A 163 32.93 -36.98 1.41
C SER A 163 31.57 -36.93 0.71
N ASP A 164 30.73 -37.84 1.16
CA ASP A 164 29.28 -37.73 1.19
C ASP A 164 28.87 -36.50 1.99
N SER A 165 27.98 -35.67 1.44
CA SER A 165 27.27 -34.67 2.24
C SER A 165 25.81 -34.64 1.86
N SER A 166 25.01 -34.87 2.88
CA SER A 166 23.60 -35.21 2.92
C SER A 166 22.66 -34.13 2.38
N SER A 167 21.56 -34.60 1.82
CA SER A 167 20.34 -33.81 1.58
C SER A 167 19.74 -33.30 2.88
N GLU A 168 19.45 -32.00 2.96
CA GLU A 168 18.51 -31.43 3.93
C GLU A 168 17.51 -30.55 3.18
N SER A 169 16.29 -31.07 3.05
CA SER A 169 15.12 -30.41 2.48
C SER A 169 14.40 -29.65 3.59
N GLU A 170 14.39 -28.32 3.52
CA GLU A 170 13.53 -27.51 4.39
C GLU A 170 12.18 -27.25 3.70
N ALA A 171 11.12 -27.75 4.34
CA ALA A 171 9.74 -27.40 4.07
C ALA A 171 9.29 -26.41 5.15
N GLU A 172 9.00 -25.16 4.77
CA GLU A 172 8.41 -24.16 5.65
C GLU A 172 6.95 -23.92 5.24
N GLU A 173 6.02 -24.47 6.05
CA GLU A 173 4.58 -24.16 6.08
C GLU A 173 4.30 -23.19 7.26
N PRO A 174 3.20 -22.41 7.24
CA PRO A 174 3.05 -21.15 7.94
C PRO A 174 2.50 -21.28 9.38
N PRO A 175 2.71 -20.29 10.27
CA PRO A 175 2.02 -20.27 11.54
C PRO A 175 0.66 -19.58 11.44
N ASN A 176 -0.41 -20.38 11.52
CA ASN A 176 -1.74 -19.93 11.93
C ASN A 176 -2.05 -20.53 13.31
N ARG A 177 -2.26 -19.69 14.33
CA ARG A 177 -3.49 -19.59 15.15
C ARG A 177 -3.28 -19.09 16.60
N LYS A 178 -4.00 -18.00 16.90
CA LYS A 178 -4.97 -17.75 18.01
C LYS A 178 -4.52 -17.97 19.46
N LYS A 179 -4.71 -16.98 20.35
CA LYS A 179 -5.83 -16.77 21.32
C LYS A 179 -5.30 -15.76 22.37
N LEU A 180 -6.03 -14.99 23.18
CA LEU A 180 -7.36 -15.14 23.77
C LEU A 180 -7.81 -13.77 24.33
N ARG A 181 -9.13 -13.57 24.30
CA ARG A 181 -9.95 -12.54 24.93
C ARG A 181 -9.91 -12.63 26.46
N MET A 182 -9.93 -11.49 27.16
CA MET A 182 -10.41 -11.38 28.54
C MET A 182 -11.27 -10.11 28.69
N GLU A 183 -12.46 -10.32 29.26
CA GLU A 183 -13.47 -9.32 29.63
C GLU A 183 -13.34 -8.93 31.12
N ALA A 184 -13.78 -7.71 31.41
CA ALA A 184 -14.51 -7.20 32.58
C ALA A 184 -14.14 -7.60 34.03
N SER A 185 -13.85 -6.58 34.83
CA SER A 185 -14.60 -6.22 36.05
C SER A 185 -14.59 -4.71 36.23
#